data_AF-A0A4Y7JQL7-F1
#
_entry.id   AF-A0A4Y7JQL7-F1
#
_cell.length_a   1.000
_cell.length_b   1.000
_cell.length_c   1.000
_cell.angle_alpha   90.00
_cell.angle_beta   90.00
_cell.angle_gamma   90.00
#
_symmetry.space_group_name_H-M   'P 1'
#
loop_
_entity.id
_entity.type
_entity.pdbx_description
1 polymer ?
#
loop_
_entity_poly.entity_id
_entity_poly.type
_entity_poly.pdbx_seq_one_letter_code
_entity_poly.pdbx_strand_id
1 'polypeptide(L)'
;MFEGMGLGGCILQAEYTLLKKSLMAFFFATTTPLGILVGLLISKSYKESSPHALITEGLLNGASAGLLIYMALVDLLAADFKIKIR
;
A
#
# COMPACT_ATOMS: atom_id res chain seq x y z
N MET A 1 0.89 5.46 4.27
CA MET A 1 0.90 5.51 5.76
C MET A 1 -0.31 6.26 6.31
N PHE A 2 -0.69 7.39 5.71
CA PHE A 2 -1.88 8.19 6.09
C PHE A 2 -3.21 7.41 5.99
N GLU A 3 -3.40 6.62 4.93
CA GLU A 3 -4.62 5.81 4.71
C GLU A 3 -4.78 4.67 5.74
N GLY A 4 -3.67 4.08 6.21
CA GLY A 4 -3.68 3.06 7.26
C GLY A 4 -4.02 3.63 8.63
N MET A 5 -3.61 4.87 8.95
CA MET A 5 -4.05 5.57 10.15
C MET A 5 -5.53 5.98 10.05
N GLY A 6 -5.99 6.42 8.87
CA GLY A 6 -7.40 6.74 8.61
C GLY A 6 -8.33 5.54 8.77
N LEU A 7 -8.00 4.42 8.13
CA LEU A 7 -8.72 3.15 8.28
C LEU A 7 -8.65 2.62 9.72
N GLY A 8 -7.50 2.71 10.38
CA GLY A 8 -7.34 2.33 11.80
C GLY A 8 -8.24 3.15 12.72
N GLY A 9 -8.39 4.45 12.46
CA GLY A 9 -9.31 5.34 13.18
C GLY A 9 -10.78 4.98 12.96
N CYS A 10 -11.19 4.68 11.72
CA CYS A 10 -12.55 4.23 11.41
C CYS A 10 -12.86 2.85 12.01
N ILE A 11 -11.88 1.92 12.03
CA ILE A 11 -12.01 0.61 12.67
C ILE A 11 -12.15 0.77 14.20
N LEU A 12 -11.41 1.70 14.82
CA LEU A 12 -11.55 2.00 16.25
C LEU A 12 -12.91 2.63 16.59
N GLN A 13 -13.41 3.54 15.75
CA GLN A 13 -14.64 4.30 15.99
C GLN A 13 -15.93 3.54 15.61
N ALA A 14 -15.88 2.55 14.71
CA ALA A 14 -17.05 1.75 14.35
C ALA A 14 -17.42 0.74 15.47
N GLU A 15 -18.68 0.60 15.86
CA GLU A 15 -19.13 -0.33 16.93
C GLU A 15 -19.17 -1.82 16.50
N TYR A 16 -18.13 -2.30 15.82
CA TYR A 16 -17.99 -3.73 15.52
C TYR A 16 -17.40 -4.50 16.71
N THR A 17 -17.83 -5.76 16.91
CA THR A 17 -17.24 -6.67 17.90
C THR A 17 -15.71 -6.71 17.78
N LEU A 18 -15.00 -6.62 18.90
CA LEU A 18 -13.52 -6.58 18.97
C LEU A 18 -12.83 -7.67 18.13
N LEU A 19 -13.44 -8.85 18.03
CA LEU A 19 -12.97 -9.94 17.18
C LEU A 19 -12.88 -9.57 15.69
N LYS A 20 -13.90 -8.90 15.13
CA LYS A 20 -13.93 -8.52 13.72
C LYS A 20 -12.92 -7.40 13.42
N LYS A 21 -12.76 -6.45 14.34
CA LYS A 21 -11.74 -5.39 14.25
C LYS A 21 -10.33 -5.96 14.28
N SER A 22 -10.06 -6.88 15.22
CA SER A 22 -8.78 -7.55 15.34
C SER A 22 -8.45 -8.38 14.10
N LEU A 23 -9.43 -9.09 13.54
CA LEU A 23 -9.24 -9.88 12.32
C LEU A 23 -8.90 -8.99 11.11
N MET A 24 -9.62 -7.89 10.90
CA MET A 24 -9.32 -6.95 9.80
C MET A 24 -7.95 -6.28 9.96
N ALA A 25 -7.59 -5.86 11.18
CA ALA A 25 -6.29 -5.29 11.46
C ALA A 25 -5.15 -6.32 11.26
N PHE A 26 -5.39 -7.58 11.66
CA PHE A 26 -4.46 -8.67 11.47
C PHE A 26 -4.21 -8.92 9.98
N PHE A 27 -5.26 -9.09 9.17
CA PHE A 27 -5.11 -9.28 7.73
C PHE A 27 -4.41 -8.11 7.04
N PHE A 28 -4.72 -6.87 7.43
CA PHE A 28 -4.04 -5.68 6.90
C PHE A 28 -2.54 -5.69 7.25
N ALA A 29 -2.22 -5.99 8.51
CA ALA A 29 -0.85 -6.05 8.99
C ALA A 29 -0.05 -7.22 8.39
N THR A 30 -0.67 -8.38 8.16
CA THR A 30 0.00 -9.57 7.58
C THR A 30 0.18 -9.49 6.08
N THR A 31 -0.70 -8.79 5.36
CA THR A 31 -0.59 -8.66 3.89
C THR A 31 0.68 -7.92 3.48
N THR A 32 1.13 -6.96 4.28
CA THR A 32 2.36 -6.18 4.02
C THR A 32 3.63 -7.05 4.04
N PRO A 33 3.96 -7.79 5.12
CA PRO A 33 5.11 -8.68 5.14
C PRO A 33 4.97 -9.86 4.17
N LEU A 34 3.75 -10.35 3.90
CA LEU A 34 3.52 -11.36 2.87
C LEU A 34 3.86 -10.84 1.47
N GLY A 35 3.42 -9.63 1.12
CA GLY A 35 3.76 -9.00 -0.15
C GLY A 35 5.27 -8.80 -0.32
N ILE A 36 5.96 -8.37 0.74
CA ILE A 36 7.42 -8.23 0.75
C ILE A 36 8.09 -9.60 0.55
N LEU A 37 7.63 -10.63 1.25
CA LEU A 37 8.18 -11.98 1.15
C LEU A 37 8.03 -12.56 -0.27
N VAL A 38 6.84 -12.39 -0.88
CA VAL A 38 6.58 -12.82 -2.25
C VAL A 38 7.46 -12.03 -3.24
N GLY A 39 7.58 -10.71 -3.07
CA GLY A 39 8.49 -9.89 -3.88
C GLY A 39 9.93 -10.37 -3.80
N LEU A 40 10.41 -10.70 -2.59
CA LEU A 40 11.77 -11.17 -2.35
C LEU A 40 12.02 -12.57 -2.92
N LEU A 41 11.03 -13.48 -2.84
CA LEU A 41 11.06 -14.79 -3.49
C LEU A 41 11.17 -14.67 -5.01
N ILE A 42 10.37 -13.80 -5.60
CA ILE A 42 10.38 -13.53 -7.04
C ILE A 42 11.75 -12.96 -7.45
N SER A 43 12.28 -11.98 -6.71
CA SER A 43 13.62 -11.42 -6.94
C SER A 43 14.74 -12.46 -6.82
N LYS A 44 14.64 -13.43 -5.89
CA LYS A 44 15.63 -14.51 -5.73
C LYS A 44 15.63 -15.52 -6.86
N SER A 45 14.50 -15.68 -7.56
CA SER A 45 14.39 -16.62 -8.68
C SER A 45 14.90 -16.04 -10.00
N TYR A 46 15.14 -14.72 -10.07
CA TYR A 46 15.68 -14.06 -11.25
C TYR A 46 17.21 -14.07 -11.25
N LYS A 47 17.80 -14.48 -12.37
CA LYS A 47 19.23 -14.28 -12.66
C LYS A 47 19.40 -12.82 -13.09
N GLU A 48 20.22 -12.05 -12.36
CA GLU A 48 20.42 -10.58 -12.51
C GLU A 48 20.73 -10.08 -13.94
N SER A 49 21.09 -10.97 -14.87
CA SER A 49 21.43 -10.64 -16.26
C SER A 49 20.39 -11.08 -17.30
N SER A 50 19.22 -11.58 -16.89
CA SER A 50 18.18 -12.03 -17.81
C SER A 50 17.20 -10.90 -18.17
N PRO A 51 16.82 -10.72 -19.45
CA PRO A 51 15.88 -9.68 -19.87
C PRO A 51 14.50 -9.77 -19.19
N HIS A 52 14.10 -10.96 -18.73
CA HIS A 52 12.88 -11.14 -17.95
C HIS A 52 12.90 -10.40 -16.60
N ALA A 53 14.05 -10.35 -15.92
CA ALA A 53 14.17 -9.69 -14.62
C ALA A 53 13.96 -8.18 -14.73
N LEU A 54 14.60 -7.55 -15.72
CA LEU A 54 14.50 -6.13 -16.02
C LEU A 54 13.07 -5.71 -16.38
N ILE A 55 12.35 -6.55 -17.15
CA ILE A 55 10.94 -6.29 -17.50
C ILE A 55 10.06 -6.32 -16.25
N THR A 56 10.25 -7.31 -15.36
CA THR A 56 9.44 -7.40 -14.13
C THR A 56 9.75 -6.31 -13.12
N GLU A 57 11.02 -5.92 -12.99
CA GLU A 57 11.42 -4.79 -12.13
C GLU A 57 10.83 -3.48 -12.68
N GLY A 58 10.94 -3.25 -13.99
CA GLY A 58 10.35 -2.08 -14.64
C GLY A 58 8.83 -2.00 -14.49
N LEU A 59 8.13 -3.13 -14.60
CA LEU A 59 6.67 -3.19 -14.38
C LEU A 59 6.30 -2.87 -12.93
N LEU A 60 6.98 -3.49 -11.96
CA LEU A 60 6.74 -3.25 -10.52
C LEU A 60 7.07 -1.81 -10.11
N ASN A 61 8.16 -1.26 -10.65
CA ASN A 61 8.57 0.12 -10.41
C ASN A 61 7.57 1.11 -11.06
N GLY A 62 7.12 0.85 -12.28
CA GLY A 62 6.10 1.65 -12.96
C GLY A 62 4.75 1.64 -12.25
N ALA A 63 4.28 0.47 -11.80
CA ALA A 63 3.07 0.34 -11.00
C ALA A 63 3.17 1.12 -9.68
N SER A 64 4.32 1.03 -9.01
CA SER A 64 4.60 1.75 -7.76
C SER A 64 4.65 3.28 -7.97
N ALA A 65 5.28 3.76 -9.04
CA ALA A 65 5.31 5.17 -9.40
C ALA A 65 3.92 5.72 -9.73
N GLY A 66 3.09 4.96 -10.45
CA GLY A 66 1.70 5.35 -10.73
C GLY A 66 0.86 5.50 -9.46
N LEU A 67 1.03 4.59 -8.51
CA LEU A 67 0.33 4.62 -7.22
C LEU A 67 0.80 5.80 -6.33
N LEU A 68 2.09 6.11 -6.35
CA LEU A 68 2.65 7.31 -5.70
C LEU A 68 2.09 8.61 -6.30
N ILE A 69 1.98 8.70 -7.62
CA ILE A 69 1.40 9.87 -8.31
C ILE A 69 -0.08 10.01 -7.96
N TYR A 70 -0.84 8.91 -7.92
CA TYR A 70 -2.25 8.92 -7.50
C TYR A 70 -2.40 9.46 -6.07
N MET A 71 -1.63 8.92 -5.12
CA MET A 71 -1.65 9.37 -3.72
C MET A 71 -1.23 10.84 -3.58
N ALA A 72 -0.24 11.29 -4.34
CA ALA A 72 0.21 12.68 -4.31
C ALA A 72 -0.85 13.65 -4.89
N LEU A 73 -1.51 13.30 -5.98
CA LEU A 73 -2.50 14.17 -6.63
C LEU A 73 -3.87 14.11 -5.96
N VAL A 74 -4.34 12.93 -5.56
CA VAL A 74 -5.70 12.75 -5.05
C VAL A 74 -5.76 12.96 -3.55
N ASP A 75 -4.84 12.39 -2.77
CA ASP A 75 -4.89 12.50 -1.31
C ASP A 75 -4.16 13.73 -0.78
N LEU A 76 -2.97 14.04 -1.30
CA LEU A 76 -2.18 15.17 -0.81
C LEU A 76 -2.71 16.52 -1.35
N LEU A 77 -2.87 16.63 -2.67
CA LEU A 77 -3.29 17.88 -3.32
C LEU A 77 -4.75 18.25 -3.00
N ALA A 78 -5.67 17.27 -2.99
CA ALA A 78 -7.07 17.57 -2.67
C ALA A 78 -7.28 17.94 -1.20
N ALA A 79 -6.45 17.41 -0.28
CA ALA A 79 -6.45 17.83 1.11
C ALA A 79 -5.94 19.27 1.28
N ASP A 80 -4.87 19.63 0.56
CA ASP A 80 -4.28 20.98 0.59
C ASP A 80 -5.27 22.05 0.08
N PHE A 81 -5.93 21.79 -1.06
CA PHE A 81 -6.94 22.71 -1.59
C PHE A 81 -8.21 22.79 -0.73
N LYS A 82 -8.63 21.69 -0.06
CA LYS A 82 -9.75 21.74 0.89
C LYS A 82 -9.45 22.60 2.12
N ILE A 83 -8.21 22.61 2.60
CA ILE A 83 -7.78 23.45 3.73
C ILE A 83 -7.67 24.93 3.33
N LYS A 84 -7.37 25.23 2.06
CA LYS A 84 -7.19 26.61 1.58
C LYS A 84 -8.49 27.33 1.20
N ILE A 85 -9.62 26.63 1.05
CA ILE A 85 -10.93 27.19 0.62
C ILE A 85 -11.90 27.40 1.82
N ARG A 86 -11.40 27.42 3.06
CA ARG A 86 -12.17 27.83 4.25
C ARG A 86 -11.42 28.92 5.02
#